data_AF-A0A432VSD8-F1
#
_entry.id   AF-A0A432VSD8-F1
#
_cell.length_a   1.000
_cell.length_b   1.000
_cell.length_c   1.000
_cell.angle_alpha   90.00
_cell.angle_beta   90.00
_cell.angle_gamma   90.00
#
_symmetry.space_group_name_H-M   'P 1'
#
loop_
_entity.id
_entity.type
_entity.pdbx_description
1 polymer ?
#
loop_
_entity_poly.entity_id
_entity_poly.type
_entity_poly.pdbx_seq_one_letter_code
_entity_poly.pdbx_strand_id
1 'polypeptide(L)'
;MDKLSGKAADLTRAEWRKLGFYYMSHEAKKKWELHGSKNGLLKLCDLIKQFADENREYGDHEHLLPHWYLTLTAMDSFTLDERGIGGTPEQLRNFANFFQSKVFISKIGSTDCLSKEAFSTDYSIEYTVHGDNFDPSSQDPQL
;
A
#
# COMPACT_ATOMS: atom_id res chain seq x y z
N MET A 1 15.23 2.19 -15.10
CA MET A 1 15.33 3.04 -13.90
C MET A 1 16.79 3.06 -13.49
N ASP A 2 17.32 4.24 -13.24
CA ASP A 2 18.71 4.39 -12.80
C ASP A 2 18.83 4.05 -11.31
N LYS A 3 19.95 3.45 -10.92
CA LYS A 3 20.21 3.11 -9.51
C LYS A 3 20.48 4.38 -8.71
N LEU A 4 19.85 4.49 -7.54
CA LEU A 4 20.17 5.49 -6.53
C LEU A 4 21.54 5.19 -5.91
N SER A 5 22.25 6.22 -5.48
CA SER A 5 23.54 6.06 -4.79
C SER A 5 23.75 7.10 -3.71
N GLY A 6 24.70 6.82 -2.81
CA GLY A 6 25.04 7.69 -1.69
C GLY A 6 23.83 8.04 -0.84
N LYS A 7 23.73 9.32 -0.45
CA LYS A 7 22.69 9.82 0.46
C LYS A 7 21.27 9.58 -0.03
N ALA A 8 21.02 9.60 -1.33
CA ALA A 8 19.68 9.37 -1.88
C ALA A 8 19.22 7.94 -1.62
N ALA A 9 20.10 6.95 -1.85
CA ALA A 9 19.80 5.55 -1.56
C ALA A 9 19.56 5.32 -0.06
N ASP A 10 20.34 5.96 0.82
CA ASP A 10 20.17 5.79 2.26
C ASP A 10 18.85 6.40 2.78
N LEU A 11 18.44 7.55 2.24
CA LEU A 11 17.15 8.17 2.55
C LEU A 11 15.99 7.29 2.07
N THR A 12 16.03 6.79 0.84
CA THR A 12 14.99 5.90 0.30
C THR A 12 14.89 4.60 1.09
N ARG A 13 16.01 4.01 1.54
CA ARG A 13 15.99 2.85 2.46
C ARG A 13 15.30 3.18 3.78
N ALA A 14 15.58 4.34 4.35
CA ALA A 14 14.96 4.78 5.60
C ALA A 14 13.45 5.02 5.44
N GLU A 15 13.03 5.60 4.32
CA GLU A 15 11.61 5.81 3.99
C GLU A 15 10.85 4.47 3.87
N TRP A 16 11.40 3.50 3.14
CA TRP A 16 10.82 2.15 3.06
C TRP A 16 10.66 1.48 4.43
N ARG A 17 11.70 1.56 5.28
CA ARG A 17 11.65 0.99 6.64
C ARG A 17 10.64 1.73 7.53
N LYS A 18 10.52 3.04 7.37
CA LYS A 18 9.50 3.85 8.07
C LYS A 18 8.09 3.43 7.64
N LEU A 19 7.85 3.32 6.33
CA LEU A 19 6.58 2.87 5.75
C LEU A 19 6.24 1.44 6.22
N GLY A 20 7.23 0.54 6.24
CA GLY A 20 7.11 -0.81 6.79
C GLY A 20 6.68 -1.88 5.78
N PHE A 21 6.30 -1.49 4.58
CA PHE A 21 6.03 -2.41 3.46
C PHE A 21 6.55 -1.79 2.15
N TYR A 22 6.83 -2.64 1.19
CA TYR A 22 7.17 -2.26 -0.18
C TYR A 22 5.91 -2.32 -1.02
N TYR A 23 5.81 -1.44 -2.02
CA TYR A 23 4.71 -1.45 -2.98
C TYR A 23 5.22 -1.28 -4.41
N MET A 24 4.48 -1.83 -5.38
CA MET A 24 4.69 -1.59 -6.80
C MET A 24 3.38 -1.77 -7.59
N SER A 25 3.14 -0.90 -8.56
CA SER A 25 2.03 -1.08 -9.50
C SER A 25 2.48 -1.94 -10.68
N HIS A 26 1.63 -2.89 -11.07
CA HIS A 26 1.72 -3.65 -12.31
C HIS A 26 0.55 -3.26 -13.22
N GLU A 27 0.68 -2.13 -13.92
CA GLU A 27 -0.37 -1.57 -14.77
C GLU A 27 -0.92 -2.57 -15.79
N ALA A 28 -0.03 -3.31 -16.47
CA ALA A 28 -0.41 -4.32 -17.46
C ALA A 28 -1.27 -5.45 -16.87
N LYS A 29 -1.13 -5.73 -15.56
CA LYS A 29 -1.92 -6.72 -14.83
C LYS A 29 -3.06 -6.11 -14.02
N LYS A 30 -3.20 -4.77 -14.03
CA LYS A 30 -4.07 -3.99 -13.15
C LYS A 30 -4.00 -4.48 -11.69
N LYS A 31 -2.79 -4.43 -11.11
CA LYS A 31 -2.52 -4.97 -9.77
C LYS A 31 -1.53 -4.11 -9.01
N TRP A 32 -1.82 -3.83 -7.75
CA TRP A 32 -0.83 -3.39 -6.77
C TRP A 32 -0.23 -4.60 -6.06
N GLU A 33 1.09 -4.64 -5.98
CA GLU A 33 1.84 -5.67 -5.28
C GLU A 33 2.45 -5.10 -4.01
N LEU A 34 2.19 -5.73 -2.87
CA LEU A 34 2.64 -5.30 -1.55
C LEU A 34 3.49 -6.39 -0.89
N HIS A 35 4.64 -6.01 -0.33
CA HIS A 35 5.52 -6.93 0.40
C HIS A 35 5.83 -6.35 1.78
N GLY A 36 5.51 -7.07 2.84
CA GLY A 36 5.82 -6.61 4.19
C GLY A 36 5.72 -7.73 5.22
N SER A 37 6.28 -7.49 6.41
CA SER A 37 5.88 -8.28 7.58
C SER A 37 4.41 -8.01 7.91
N LYS A 38 3.81 -8.81 8.81
CA LYS A 38 2.44 -8.52 9.27
C LYS A 38 2.31 -7.10 9.81
N ASN A 39 3.20 -6.69 10.70
CA ASN A 39 3.21 -5.33 11.25
C ASN A 39 3.41 -4.28 10.16
N GLY A 40 4.26 -4.57 9.17
CA GLY A 40 4.47 -3.72 8.01
C GLY A 40 3.20 -3.46 7.21
N LEU A 41 2.50 -4.52 6.81
CA LEU A 41 1.24 -4.42 6.06
C LEU A 41 0.11 -3.80 6.89
N LEU A 42 0.10 -4.02 8.21
CA LEU A 42 -0.87 -3.38 9.10
C LEU A 42 -0.68 -1.85 9.18
N LYS A 43 0.55 -1.33 8.99
CA LYS A 43 0.76 0.12 8.89
C LYS A 43 0.01 0.75 7.70
N LEU A 44 -0.18 0.03 6.59
CA LEU A 44 -1.04 0.53 5.51
C LEU A 44 -2.48 0.76 6.00
N CYS A 45 -3.00 -0.15 6.83
CA CYS A 45 -4.34 0.01 7.41
C CYS A 45 -4.41 1.25 8.30
N ASP A 46 -3.38 1.50 9.10
CA ASP A 46 -3.31 2.68 9.97
C ASP A 46 -3.23 3.98 9.16
N LEU A 47 -2.43 4.01 8.08
CA LEU A 47 -2.32 5.15 7.18
C LEU A 47 -3.66 5.47 6.48
N ILE A 48 -4.37 4.43 6.01
CA ILE A 48 -5.70 4.61 5.40
C ILE A 48 -6.70 5.16 6.40
N LYS A 49 -6.70 4.64 7.64
CA LYS A 49 -7.59 5.13 8.71
C LYS A 49 -7.27 6.57 9.10
N GLN A 50 -5.99 6.90 9.24
CA GLN A 50 -5.55 8.27 9.52
C GLN A 50 -6.02 9.23 8.43
N PHE A 51 -5.79 8.89 7.16
CA PHE A 51 -6.26 9.70 6.02
C PHE A 51 -7.78 9.88 6.04
N ALA A 52 -8.54 8.83 6.38
CA ALA A 52 -9.99 8.86 6.47
C ALA A 52 -10.54 9.66 7.68
N ASP A 53 -9.74 9.86 8.73
CA ASP A 53 -10.12 10.62 9.91
C ASP A 53 -9.92 12.13 9.74
N GLU A 54 -9.14 12.54 8.73
CA GLU A 54 -8.92 13.94 8.40
C GLU A 54 -10.05 14.50 7.53
N ASN A 55 -10.50 15.71 7.82
CA ASN A 55 -11.54 16.38 7.03
C ASN A 55 -10.93 16.91 5.72
N ARG A 56 -10.99 16.10 4.67
CA ARG A 56 -10.39 16.35 3.35
C ARG A 56 -11.46 16.66 2.30
N GLU A 57 -11.12 17.52 1.35
CA GLU A 57 -11.99 17.84 0.21
C GLU A 57 -11.91 16.76 -0.86
N TYR A 58 -12.93 16.65 -1.72
CA TYR A 58 -12.90 15.72 -2.84
C TYR A 58 -11.68 16.00 -3.75
N GLY A 59 -10.93 14.95 -4.06
CA GLY A 59 -9.70 15.03 -4.86
C GLY A 59 -8.43 15.31 -4.06
N ASP A 60 -8.53 15.64 -2.76
CA ASP A 60 -7.37 15.68 -1.88
C ASP A 60 -6.72 14.30 -1.83
N HIS A 61 -5.39 14.27 -1.90
CA HIS A 61 -4.64 13.04 -1.90
C HIS A 61 -3.35 13.14 -1.09
N GLU A 62 -2.86 12.00 -0.66
CA GLU A 62 -1.59 11.85 0.03
C GLU A 62 -0.75 10.77 -0.66
N HIS A 63 0.48 11.12 -0.98
CA HIS A 63 1.45 10.19 -1.55
C HIS A 63 2.13 9.39 -0.44
N LEU A 64 2.08 8.06 -0.53
CA LEU A 64 2.86 7.22 0.35
C LEU A 64 4.32 7.21 -0.10
N LEU A 65 5.22 7.55 0.82
CA LEU A 65 6.66 7.49 0.59
C LEU A 65 7.16 6.05 0.63
N PRO A 66 8.26 5.72 -0.07
CA PRO A 66 9.03 6.54 -1.03
C PRO A 66 8.45 6.47 -2.46
N HIS A 67 9.04 7.19 -3.42
CA HIS A 67 8.66 7.27 -4.85
C HIS A 67 7.30 7.87 -5.21
N TRP A 68 6.38 7.99 -4.26
CA TRP A 68 5.12 8.73 -4.39
C TRP A 68 4.14 8.10 -5.40
N TYR A 69 4.29 6.83 -5.76
CA TYR A 69 3.40 6.21 -6.76
C TYR A 69 2.05 5.82 -6.18
N LEU A 70 2.02 5.33 -4.93
CA LEU A 70 0.78 4.90 -4.29
C LEU A 70 0.16 6.08 -3.54
N THR A 71 -1.08 6.43 -3.89
CA THR A 71 -1.84 7.51 -3.23
C THR A 71 -3.03 7.00 -2.43
N LEU A 72 -3.37 7.74 -1.38
CA LEU A 72 -4.70 7.72 -0.76
C LEU A 72 -5.46 8.96 -1.24
N THR A 73 -6.70 8.80 -1.70
CA THR A 73 -7.47 9.92 -2.28
C THR A 73 -8.89 10.00 -1.73
N ALA A 74 -9.32 11.20 -1.36
CA ALA A 74 -10.70 11.46 -0.97
C ALA A 74 -11.59 11.47 -2.21
N MET A 75 -12.53 10.52 -2.29
CA MET A 75 -13.45 10.33 -3.42
C MET A 75 -14.90 10.18 -2.93
N ASP A 76 -15.85 10.21 -3.86
CA ASP A 76 -17.27 9.97 -3.61
C ASP A 76 -17.65 8.47 -3.59
N SER A 77 -16.75 7.63 -4.09
CA SER A 77 -16.93 6.19 -4.27
C SER A 77 -15.60 5.47 -4.09
N PHE A 78 -15.65 4.21 -3.65
CA PHE A 78 -14.46 3.41 -3.44
C PHE A 78 -13.80 3.09 -4.78
N THR A 79 -12.50 3.38 -4.89
CA THR A 79 -11.70 3.06 -6.07
C THR A 79 -10.40 2.38 -5.67
N LEU A 80 -9.96 1.48 -6.55
CA LEU A 80 -8.62 0.94 -6.55
C LEU A 80 -8.18 0.91 -8.02
N ASP A 81 -7.25 1.80 -8.36
CA ASP A 81 -6.85 2.14 -9.73
C ASP A 81 -5.31 2.22 -9.88
N GLU A 82 -4.82 2.77 -11.00
CA GLU A 82 -3.39 2.93 -11.26
C GLU A 82 -2.67 3.87 -10.28
N ARG A 83 -3.41 4.76 -9.60
CA ARG A 83 -2.86 5.74 -8.65
C ARG A 83 -2.86 5.21 -7.24
N GLY A 84 -3.90 4.49 -6.85
CA GLY A 84 -3.97 3.89 -5.52
C GLY A 84 -5.36 3.64 -5.02
N ILE A 85 -5.60 4.02 -3.77
CA ILE A 85 -6.81 3.69 -3.01
C ILE A 85 -7.61 4.98 -2.80
N GLY A 86 -8.83 5.02 -3.32
CA GLY A 86 -9.75 6.13 -3.17
C GLY A 86 -11.04 5.73 -2.48
N GLY A 87 -11.71 6.69 -1.83
CA GLY A 87 -13.04 6.45 -1.29
C GLY A 87 -13.52 7.53 -0.34
N THR A 88 -14.75 7.38 0.12
CA THR A 88 -15.24 8.15 1.27
C THR A 88 -14.54 7.69 2.54
N PRO A 89 -14.51 8.52 3.61
CA PRO A 89 -13.98 8.12 4.91
C PRO A 89 -14.49 6.76 5.41
N GLU A 90 -15.78 6.49 5.26
CA GLU A 90 -16.38 5.22 5.67
C GLU A 90 -15.87 4.05 4.82
N GLN A 91 -15.82 4.21 3.50
CA GLN A 91 -15.33 3.17 2.59
C GLN A 91 -13.86 2.85 2.83
N LEU A 92 -13.02 3.87 3.04
CA LEU A 92 -11.61 3.71 3.37
C LEU A 92 -11.41 2.96 4.69
N ARG A 93 -12.18 3.31 5.75
CA ARG A 93 -12.14 2.56 7.03
C ARG A 93 -12.58 1.11 6.85
N ASN A 94 -13.65 0.87 6.09
CA ASN A 94 -14.15 -0.47 5.81
C ASN A 94 -13.11 -1.32 5.07
N PHE A 95 -12.47 -0.73 4.05
CA PHE A 95 -11.37 -1.38 3.32
C PHE A 95 -10.18 -1.69 4.25
N ALA A 96 -9.75 -0.71 5.06
CA ALA A 96 -8.64 -0.91 6.00
C ALA A 96 -8.93 -2.01 7.03
N ASN A 97 -10.14 -2.06 7.59
CA ASN A 97 -10.55 -3.11 8.52
C ASN A 97 -10.62 -4.49 7.84
N PHE A 98 -11.12 -4.54 6.61
CA PHE A 98 -11.14 -5.77 5.83
C PHE A 98 -9.71 -6.26 5.56
N PHE A 99 -8.82 -5.41 5.04
CA PHE A 99 -7.44 -5.78 4.74
C PHE A 99 -6.69 -6.21 6.01
N GLN A 100 -6.88 -5.49 7.12
CA GLN A 100 -6.36 -5.86 8.44
C GLN A 100 -6.79 -7.28 8.84
N SER A 101 -8.08 -7.63 8.67
CA SER A 101 -8.57 -8.97 9.00
C SER A 101 -7.90 -10.07 8.18
N LYS A 102 -7.59 -9.78 6.90
CA LYS A 102 -6.93 -10.72 6.00
C LYS A 102 -5.47 -10.90 6.37
N VAL A 103 -4.72 -9.82 6.55
CA VAL A 103 -3.32 -9.86 6.99
C VAL A 103 -3.16 -10.59 8.33
N PHE A 104 -4.10 -10.41 9.26
CA PHE A 104 -4.04 -11.06 10.57
C PHE A 104 -4.05 -12.58 10.47
N ILE A 105 -4.88 -13.15 9.59
CA ILE A 105 -5.02 -14.60 9.40
C ILE A 105 -4.03 -15.19 8.39
N SER A 106 -3.41 -14.38 7.54
CA SER A 106 -2.39 -14.84 6.58
C SER A 106 -1.19 -15.48 7.27
N LYS A 107 -0.55 -16.43 6.59
CA LYS A 107 0.62 -17.13 7.11
C LYS A 107 1.89 -16.42 6.64
N ILE A 108 2.95 -16.47 7.43
CA ILE A 108 4.26 -16.04 6.95
C ILE A 108 4.63 -16.91 5.73
N GLY A 109 5.07 -16.26 4.66
CA GLY A 109 5.37 -16.84 3.36
C GLY A 109 4.16 -17.00 2.43
N SER A 110 2.94 -16.61 2.83
CA SER A 110 1.79 -16.62 1.93
C SER A 110 1.73 -15.37 1.07
N THR A 111 1.25 -15.57 -0.16
CA THR A 111 0.82 -14.50 -1.06
C THR A 111 -0.68 -14.65 -1.25
N ASP A 112 -1.41 -13.60 -0.95
CA ASP A 112 -2.87 -13.55 -1.00
C ASP A 112 -3.32 -12.40 -1.92
N CYS A 113 -4.49 -12.53 -2.52
CA CYS A 113 -5.01 -11.55 -3.48
C CYS A 113 -6.39 -11.04 -3.05
N LEU A 114 -6.52 -9.72 -2.98
CA LEU A 114 -7.77 -9.00 -2.90
C LEU A 114 -8.24 -8.72 -4.33
N SER A 115 -9.15 -9.55 -4.83
CA SER A 115 -9.56 -9.50 -6.23
C SER A 115 -10.40 -8.25 -6.53
N LYS A 116 -10.29 -7.77 -7.75
CA LYS A 116 -11.04 -6.62 -8.26
C LYS A 116 -12.56 -6.82 -8.21
N GLU A 117 -13.02 -8.06 -8.35
CA GLU A 117 -14.45 -8.43 -8.30
C GLU A 117 -15.02 -8.25 -6.89
N ALA A 118 -14.22 -8.52 -5.85
CA ALA A 118 -14.65 -8.36 -4.46
C ALA A 118 -14.94 -6.91 -4.08
N PHE A 119 -14.32 -5.96 -4.79
CA PHE A 119 -14.45 -4.52 -4.54
C PHE A 119 -15.09 -3.74 -5.68
N SER A 120 -15.42 -4.39 -6.80
CA SER A 120 -15.89 -3.75 -8.03
C SER A 120 -14.94 -2.64 -8.52
N THR A 121 -13.63 -2.88 -8.44
CA THR A 121 -12.57 -1.93 -8.81
C THR A 121 -11.87 -2.33 -10.11
N ASP A 122 -11.00 -1.45 -10.62
CA ASP A 122 -10.18 -1.76 -11.80
C ASP A 122 -8.97 -2.63 -11.45
N TYR A 123 -8.38 -2.39 -10.29
CA TYR A 123 -7.16 -3.03 -9.82
C TYR A 123 -7.44 -4.02 -8.68
N SER A 124 -6.55 -5.00 -8.54
CA SER A 124 -6.45 -5.88 -7.37
C SER A 124 -5.26 -5.49 -6.48
N ILE A 125 -5.26 -5.96 -5.23
CA ILE A 125 -4.07 -5.93 -4.36
C ILE A 125 -3.61 -7.36 -4.11
N GLU A 126 -2.38 -7.67 -4.52
CA GLU A 126 -1.69 -8.87 -4.08
C GLU A 126 -0.70 -8.50 -3.01
N TYR A 127 -0.70 -9.24 -1.90
CA TYR A 127 0.19 -8.97 -0.79
C TYR A 127 0.89 -10.25 -0.35
N THR A 128 2.18 -10.12 -0.08
CA THR A 128 3.02 -11.21 0.44
C THR A 128 3.42 -10.89 1.88
N VAL A 129 3.10 -11.81 2.80
CA VAL A 129 3.45 -11.70 4.22
C VAL A 129 4.81 -12.32 4.46
N HIS A 130 5.80 -11.50 4.79
CA HIS A 130 7.15 -11.94 5.15
C HIS A 130 7.33 -12.08 6.66
N GLY A 131 8.46 -12.63 7.09
CA GLY A 131 8.81 -12.70 8.51
C GLY A 131 9.10 -11.32 9.11
N ASP A 132 9.13 -11.23 10.44
CA ASP A 132 9.24 -9.94 11.15
C ASP A 132 10.53 -9.16 10.86
N ASN A 133 11.59 -9.84 10.42
CA ASN A 133 12.87 -9.22 10.06
C ASN A 133 12.95 -8.78 8.59
N PHE A 134 11.84 -8.82 7.85
CA PHE A 134 11.80 -8.39 6.46
C PHE A 134 12.13 -6.90 6.34
N ASP A 135 13.07 -6.56 5.46
CA ASP A 135 13.42 -5.19 5.10
C ASP A 135 12.72 -4.82 3.78
N PRO A 136 11.70 -3.94 3.77
CA PRO A 136 11.00 -3.55 2.55
C PRO A 136 11.91 -2.94 1.49
N SER A 137 13.00 -2.29 1.90
CA SER A 137 13.95 -1.68 0.98
C SER A 137 14.69 -2.71 0.11
N SER A 138 14.71 -3.98 0.52
CA SER A 138 15.31 -5.08 -0.25
C SER A 138 14.57 -5.41 -1.55
N GLN A 139 13.32 -4.95 -1.71
CA GLN A 139 12.51 -5.17 -2.92
C GLN A 139 12.63 -4.03 -3.94
N ASP A 140 13.22 -2.89 -3.57
CA ASP A 140 13.29 -1.72 -4.44
C ASP A 140 14.38 -1.89 -5.51
N PRO A 141 14.02 -1.97 -6.81
CA PRO A 141 14.99 -2.14 -7.89
C PRO A 141 15.89 -0.91 -8.08
N GLN A 142 15.57 0.25 -7.50
CA GLN A 142 16.42 1.45 -7.54
C GLN A 142 17.50 1.47 -6.45
N LEU A 143 17.43 0.58 -5.44
CA LEU A 143 18.34 0.53 -4.29
C LEU A 143 19.48 -0.50 -4.37
#